data_AF-X0XEV9-F1
#
_entry.id   AF-X0XEV9-F1
#
_cell.length_a   1.000
_cell.length_b   1.000
_cell.length_c   1.000
_cell.angle_alpha   90.00
_cell.angle_beta   90.00
_cell.angle_gamma   90.00
#
_symmetry.space_group_name_H-M   'P 1'
#
loop_
_entity.id
_entity.type
_entity.pdbx_description
1 polymer ?
#
loop_
_entity_poly.entity_id
_entity_poly.type
_entity_poly.pdbx_seq_one_letter_code
_entity_poly.pdbx_strand_id
1 'polypeptide(L)'
;MHEEREIRWRAGMVAAQQGDSAAYDELLHELIPYVRNRVRPQVFDPNAVEDIVQNVFVSLHRARHTYRPERAFHPWINAVTRNAVVDYIRDRQRRAPREISLEADGVPPPAVAAAAPREHA
;
A
#
# COMPACT_ATOMS: atom_id res chain seq x y z
N MET A 1 9.06 -16.65 25.63
CA MET A 1 9.24 -15.38 24.87
C MET A 1 8.34 -15.28 23.64
N HIS A 2 8.47 -16.12 22.59
CA HIS A 2 7.60 -16.00 21.39
C HIS A 2 6.14 -16.36 21.65
N GLU A 3 5.89 -17.38 22.48
CA GLU A 3 4.55 -17.83 22.85
C GLU A 3 3.80 -16.77 23.69
N GLU A 4 4.49 -16.10 24.61
CA GLU A 4 3.91 -15.01 25.42
C GLU A 4 3.49 -13.81 24.56
N ARG A 5 4.30 -13.44 23.56
CA ARG A 5 3.93 -12.38 22.60
C ARG A 5 2.73 -12.78 21.76
N GLU A 6 2.68 -14.02 21.31
CA GLU A 6 1.53 -14.53 20.56
C GLU A 6 0.25 -14.47 21.40
N ILE A 7 0.27 -14.95 22.65
CA ILE A 7 -0.90 -14.87 23.55
C ILE A 7 -1.33 -13.42 23.75
N ARG A 8 -0.39 -12.50 24.02
CA ARG A 8 -0.68 -11.09 24.24
C ARG A 8 -1.30 -10.43 23.02
N TRP A 9 -0.74 -10.67 21.83
CA TRP A 9 -1.26 -10.07 20.59
C TRP A 9 -2.65 -10.60 20.23
N ARG A 10 -2.91 -11.88 20.49
CA ARG A 10 -4.25 -12.46 20.35
C ARG A 10 -5.23 -11.78 21.29
N ALA A 11 -4.89 -11.65 22.57
CA ALA A 11 -5.74 -11.01 23.56
C ALA A 11 -6.04 -9.54 23.21
N GLY A 12 -5.02 -8.77 22.82
CA GLY A 12 -5.18 -7.38 22.39
C GLY A 12 -6.08 -7.26 21.16
N MET A 13 -5.95 -8.16 20.18
CA MET A 13 -6.79 -8.13 18.99
C MET A 13 -8.25 -8.51 19.28
N VAL A 14 -8.48 -9.48 20.17
CA VAL A 14 -9.83 -9.84 20.63
C VAL A 14 -10.49 -8.66 21.33
N ALA A 15 -9.80 -8.01 22.27
CA ALA A 15 -10.31 -6.82 22.95
C ALA A 15 -10.59 -5.68 21.94
N ALA A 16 -9.70 -5.47 20.98
CA ALA A 16 -9.89 -4.49 19.91
C ALA A 16 -11.12 -4.76 19.03
N GLN A 17 -11.45 -6.04 18.78
CA GLN A 17 -12.68 -6.42 18.07
C GLN A 17 -13.94 -6.15 18.90
N GLN A 18 -13.85 -6.16 20.23
CA GLN A 18 -14.94 -5.83 21.14
C GLN A 18 -15.09 -4.31 21.39
N GLY A 19 -14.24 -3.48 20.75
CA GLY A 19 -14.31 -2.02 20.85
C GLY A 19 -13.34 -1.39 21.86
N ASP A 20 -12.48 -2.20 22.50
CA ASP A 20 -11.44 -1.67 23.38
C ASP A 20 -10.35 -0.96 22.55
N SER A 21 -10.45 0.36 22.52
CA SER A 21 -9.53 1.20 21.75
C SER A 21 -8.15 1.32 22.40
N ALA A 22 -8.05 1.19 23.74
CA ALA A 22 -6.79 1.23 24.45
C ALA A 22 -5.98 -0.05 24.19
N ALA A 23 -6.63 -1.22 24.28
CA ALA A 23 -6.00 -2.49 23.92
C ALA A 23 -5.54 -2.53 22.45
N TYR A 24 -6.30 -1.86 21.56
CA TYR A 24 -5.89 -1.74 20.17
C TYR A 24 -4.65 -0.86 20.01
N ASP A 25 -4.60 0.30 20.66
CA ASP A 25 -3.45 1.21 20.62
C ASP A 25 -2.17 0.55 21.16
N GLU A 26 -2.26 -0.14 22.29
CA GLU A 26 -1.15 -0.91 22.86
C GLU A 26 -0.66 -1.99 21.89
N LEU A 27 -1.60 -2.73 21.28
CA LEU A 27 -1.25 -3.73 20.27
C LEU A 27 -0.54 -3.10 19.06
N LEU A 28 -1.02 -1.96 18.57
CA LEU A 28 -0.40 -1.26 17.46
C LEU A 28 1.03 -0.84 17.82
N HIS A 29 1.24 -0.27 19.01
CA HIS A 29 2.58 0.10 19.50
C HIS A 29 3.55 -1.08 19.53
N GLU A 30 3.10 -2.26 19.98
CA GLU A 30 3.94 -3.47 19.95
C GLU A 30 4.22 -3.99 18.54
N LEU A 31 3.29 -3.79 17.60
CA LEU A 31 3.41 -4.26 16.22
C LEU A 31 4.30 -3.36 15.35
N ILE A 32 4.45 -2.06 15.67
CA ILE A 32 5.30 -1.13 14.91
C ILE A 32 6.72 -1.67 14.68
N PRO A 33 7.50 -2.02 15.72
CA PRO A 33 8.86 -2.52 15.52
C PRO A 33 8.88 -3.89 14.80
N TYR A 34 7.84 -4.71 14.99
CA TYR A 34 7.71 -6.00 14.32
C TYR A 34 7.52 -5.83 12.80
N VAL A 35 6.55 -5.00 12.40
CA VAL A 35 6.24 -4.73 10.99
C VAL A 35 7.40 -4.03 10.32
N ARG A 36 8.02 -3.04 10.97
CA ARG A 36 9.19 -2.34 10.44
C ARG A 36 10.34 -3.33 10.14
N ASN A 37 10.66 -4.22 11.06
CA ASN A 37 11.68 -5.26 10.85
C ASN A 37 11.31 -6.26 9.75
N ARG A 38 10.00 -6.52 9.55
CA ARG A 38 9.51 -7.40 8.49
C ARG A 38 9.62 -6.75 7.10
N VAL A 39 9.37 -5.44 7.01
CA VAL A 39 9.36 -4.67 5.76
C VAL A 39 10.77 -4.27 5.32
N ARG A 40 11.63 -3.85 6.26
CA ARG A 40 12.99 -3.38 5.98
C ARG A 40 13.80 -4.24 4.98
N PRO A 41 13.86 -5.58 5.06
CA PRO A 41 14.64 -6.37 4.11
C PRO A 41 14.01 -6.47 2.69
N GLN A 42 12.77 -6.02 2.50
CA GLN A 42 12.04 -6.11 1.23
C GLN A 42 12.18 -4.84 0.37
N VAL A 43 12.82 -3.80 0.90
CA VAL A 43 12.80 -2.45 0.32
C VAL A 43 14.22 -1.87 0.33
N PHE A 44 14.65 -1.33 -0.80
CA PHE A 44 15.98 -0.72 -0.93
C PHE A 44 16.03 0.69 -0.36
N ASP A 45 14.96 1.48 -0.54
CA ASP A 45 14.85 2.86 -0.07
C ASP A 45 14.33 2.90 1.38
N PRO A 46 15.11 3.45 2.35
CA PRO A 46 14.68 3.59 3.73
C PRO A 46 13.43 4.46 3.91
N ASN A 47 13.22 5.47 3.05
CA ASN A 47 12.06 6.36 3.18
C ASN A 47 10.75 5.62 2.85
N ALA A 48 10.80 4.71 1.88
CA ALA A 48 9.66 3.87 1.53
C ALA A 48 9.26 2.89 2.64
N VAL A 49 10.15 2.58 3.60
CA VAL A 49 9.82 1.68 4.71
C VAL A 49 8.71 2.27 5.59
N GLU A 50 8.82 3.55 5.96
CA GLU A 50 7.82 4.19 6.83
C GLU A 50 6.46 4.35 6.12
N ASP A 51 6.46 4.66 4.82
CA ASP A 51 5.25 4.71 4.01
C ASP A 51 4.54 3.35 3.98
N ILE A 52 5.30 2.27 3.77
CA ILE A 52 4.77 0.91 3.75
C ILE A 52 4.25 0.52 5.12
N VAL A 53 4.97 0.82 6.20
CA VAL A 53 4.52 0.54 7.57
C VAL A 53 3.18 1.22 7.83
N GLN A 54 3.01 2.47 7.40
CA GLN A 54 1.72 3.16 7.53
C GLN A 54 0.61 2.46 6.73
N ASN A 55 0.88 2.04 5.49
CA ASN A 55 -0.06 1.27 4.68
C ASN A 55 -0.43 -0.09 5.30
N VAL A 56 0.52 -0.74 5.97
CA VAL A 56 0.28 -1.98 6.73
C VAL A 56 -0.72 -1.71 7.85
N PHE A 57 -0.58 -0.61 8.60
CA PHE A 57 -1.52 -0.29 9.68
C PHE A 57 -2.91 0.08 9.19
N VAL A 58 -3.02 0.79 8.06
CA VAL A 58 -4.33 1.02 7.40
C VAL A 58 -4.96 -0.32 6.98
N SER A 59 -4.16 -1.20 6.37
CA SER A 59 -4.60 -2.54 5.97
C SER A 59 -5.01 -3.40 7.17
N LEU A 60 -4.27 -3.32 8.27
CA LEU A 60 -4.54 -4.01 9.52
C LEU A 60 -5.85 -3.53 10.14
N HIS A 61 -6.08 -2.22 10.19
CA HIS A 61 -7.31 -1.65 10.70
C HIS A 61 -8.52 -2.17 9.91
N ARG A 62 -8.41 -2.18 8.58
CA ARG A 62 -9.45 -2.75 7.71
C ARG A 62 -9.63 -4.25 7.93
N ALA A 63 -8.54 -5.01 8.08
CA ALA A 63 -8.57 -6.45 8.27
C ALA A 63 -8.95 -6.87 9.70
N ARG A 64 -8.98 -5.97 10.68
CA ARG A 64 -9.21 -6.26 12.10
C ARG A 64 -10.38 -7.20 12.34
N HIS A 65 -11.52 -6.95 11.69
CA HIS A 65 -12.75 -7.75 11.83
C HIS A 65 -12.66 -9.17 11.24
N THR A 66 -11.64 -9.43 10.42
CA THR A 66 -11.40 -10.74 9.77
C THR A 66 -10.58 -11.69 10.65
N TYR A 67 -9.92 -11.17 11.69
CA TYR A 67 -9.12 -12.01 12.58
C TYR A 67 -10.02 -13.00 13.34
N ARG A 68 -9.56 -14.25 13.42
CA ARG A 68 -10.22 -15.36 14.10
C ARG A 68 -9.35 -15.81 15.27
N PRO A 69 -9.84 -15.73 16.52
CA PRO A 69 -9.05 -16.07 17.72
C PRO A 69 -8.54 -17.51 17.70
N GLU A 70 -9.25 -18.43 17.05
CA GLU A 70 -8.83 -19.84 16.89
C GLU A 70 -7.52 -19.99 16.10
N ARG A 71 -7.12 -18.99 15.30
CA ARG A 71 -5.89 -19.01 14.50
C ARG A 71 -4.74 -18.26 15.17
N ALA A 72 -3.52 -18.71 14.90
CA ALA A 72 -2.31 -18.03 15.31
C ALA A 72 -2.27 -16.59 14.76
N PHE A 73 -1.80 -15.66 15.57
CA PHE A 73 -1.78 -14.24 15.21
C PHE A 73 -0.64 -13.93 14.26
N HIS A 74 0.54 -14.51 14.52
CA HIS A 74 1.74 -14.29 13.71
C HIS A 74 1.53 -14.53 12.20
N PRO A 75 0.97 -15.67 11.76
CA PRO A 75 0.71 -15.90 10.33
C PRO A 75 -0.28 -14.89 9.74
N TRP A 76 -1.30 -14.49 10.52
CA TRP A 76 -2.30 -13.53 10.07
C TRP A 76 -1.71 -12.13 9.87
N ILE A 77 -0.94 -11.61 10.83
CA ILE A 77 -0.30 -10.29 10.68
C ILE A 77 0.75 -10.30 9.55
N ASN A 78 1.44 -11.42 9.34
CA ASN A 78 2.35 -11.58 8.20
C ASN A 78 1.62 -11.53 6.87
N ALA A 79 0.44 -12.15 6.76
CA ALA A 79 -0.38 -12.08 5.56
C ALA A 79 -0.88 -10.66 5.30
N VAL A 80 -1.36 -9.96 6.33
CA VAL A 80 -1.76 -8.54 6.25
C VAL A 80 -0.59 -7.67 5.79
N THR A 81 0.58 -7.84 6.41
CA THR A 81 1.80 -7.09 6.06
C THR A 81 2.19 -7.32 4.60
N ARG A 82 2.22 -8.57 4.15
CA ARG A 82 2.55 -8.92 2.77
C ARG A 82 1.56 -8.31 1.77
N ASN A 83 0.27 -8.38 2.07
CA ASN A 83 -0.76 -7.81 1.19
C ASN A 83 -0.63 -6.30 1.07
N ALA A 84 -0.33 -5.61 2.17
CA ALA A 84 -0.11 -4.16 2.17
C ALA A 84 1.16 -3.74 1.41
N VAL A 85 2.25 -4.52 1.51
CA VAL A 85 3.46 -4.29 0.69
C VAL A 85 3.15 -4.42 -0.80
N VAL A 86 2.42 -5.46 -1.19
CA VAL A 86 2.00 -5.67 -2.58
C VAL A 86 1.11 -4.53 -3.07
N ASP A 87 0.17 -4.07 -2.23
CA ASP A 87 -0.70 -2.93 -2.53
C ASP A 87 0.09 -1.64 -2.73
N TYR A 88 1.05 -1.34 -1.84
CA TYR A 88 1.96 -0.20 -1.98
C TYR A 88 2.75 -0.24 -3.29
N ILE A 89 3.33 -1.40 -3.63
CA ILE A 89 4.10 -1.54 -4.89
C ILE A 89 3.19 -1.32 -6.11
N ARG A 90 1.97 -1.86 -6.09
CA ARG A 90 0.98 -1.68 -7.17
C ARG A 90 0.55 -0.23 -7.31
N ASP A 91 0.28 0.46 -6.20
CA ASP A 91 -0.09 1.87 -6.19
C ASP A 91 1.07 2.75 -6.71
N ARG A 92 2.30 2.49 -6.26
CA ARG A 92 3.50 3.18 -6.75
C ARG A 92 3.75 2.97 -8.24
N GLN A 93 3.51 1.78 -8.77
CA GLN A 93 3.60 1.52 -10.22
C GLN A 93 2.53 2.26 -11.02
N ARG A 94 1.32 2.43 -10.47
CA ARG A 94 0.25 3.21 -11.12
C ARG A 94 0.51 4.71 -11.09
N ARG A 95 1.13 5.20 -10.01
CA ARG A 95 1.46 6.60 -9.79
C ARG A 95 2.82 7.02 -10.34
N ALA A 96 3.68 6.05 -10.69
CA ALA A 96 4.88 6.33 -11.45
C ALA A 96 4.44 7.14 -12.67
N PRO A 97 5.00 8.35 -12.87
CA PRO A 97 4.65 9.13 -14.04
C PRO A 97 4.91 8.21 -15.23
N ARG A 98 3.86 7.93 -16.03
CA ARG A 98 4.12 7.76 -17.44
C ARG A 98 4.88 9.03 -17.78
N GLU A 99 6.16 8.93 -18.13
CA GLU A 99 6.80 9.97 -18.90
C GLU A 99 5.89 10.13 -20.11
N ILE A 100 4.96 11.07 -20.03
CA ILE A 100 4.32 11.64 -21.18
C ILE A 100 5.49 12.38 -21.79
N SER A 101 6.14 11.74 -22.77
CA SER A 101 7.03 12.44 -23.67
C SER A 101 6.21 13.60 -24.22
N LEU A 102 6.42 14.80 -23.68
CA LEU A 102 5.90 16.05 -24.22
C LEU A 102 6.71 16.38 -25.47
N GLU A 103 6.71 15.45 -26.43
CA GLU A 103 6.90 15.77 -27.82
C GLU A 103 5.52 16.18 -28.32
N ALA A 104 5.06 17.33 -27.82
CA ALA A 104 3.99 18.05 -28.45
C ALA A 104 4.55 18.50 -29.80
N ASP A 105 4.34 17.62 -30.78
CA ASP A 105 4.43 17.88 -32.21
C ASP A 105 3.92 19.30 -32.45
N GLY A 106 4.85 20.19 -32.81
CA GLY A 106 4.55 21.58 -33.10
C GLY A 106 3.68 21.65 -34.34
N VAL A 107 2.38 21.47 -34.17
CA VAL A 107 1.37 21.69 -35.19
C VAL A 107 1.45 23.16 -35.61
N PRO A 108 1.93 23.50 -36.82
CA PRO A 108 1.79 24.87 -37.30
C PRO A 108 0.29 25.16 -37.55
N PRO A 109 -0.17 26.39 -37.31
CA PRO A 109 -1.57 26.77 -37.43
C PRO A 109 -2.11 26.58 -38.87
N PRO A 110 -3.44 26.40 -39.03
CA PRO A 110 -4.02 26.05 -40.32
C PRO A 110 -3.96 27.22 -41.30
N ALA A 111 -3.23 27.04 -42.41
CA ALA A 111 -3.34 27.93 -43.56
C ALA A 111 -4.63 27.61 -44.32
N VAL A 112 -5.58 28.54 -44.25
CA VAL A 112 -6.87 28.48 -44.94
C VAL A 112 -6.69 29.00 -46.37
N ALA A 113 -7.22 28.25 -47.35
CA ALA A 113 -7.50 28.60 -48.75
C ALA A 113 -6.26 28.75 -49.69
N ALA A 114 -6.25 28.32 -50.95
CA ALA A 114 -7.35 28.14 -51.91
C ALA A 114 -6.92 27.27 -53.12
N ALA A 115 -7.93 26.63 -53.72
CA ALA A 115 -8.10 26.36 -55.16
C ALA A 115 -7.08 25.48 -55.91
N ALA A 116 -7.50 24.25 -56.18
CA ALA A 116 -7.01 23.42 -57.29
C ALA A 116 -7.38 24.02 -58.66
N PRO A 117 -6.53 23.93 -59.68
CA PRO A 117 -6.96 23.91 -61.07
C PRO A 117 -7.20 22.47 -61.52
N ARG A 118 -8.36 22.25 -62.15
CA ARG A 118 -8.63 21.10 -63.02
C ARG A 118 -7.86 21.30 -64.32
N GLU A 119 -7.17 20.27 -64.81
CA GLU A 119 -6.75 20.21 -66.21
C GLU A 119 -7.43 19.06 -66.93
N HIS A 120 -8.16 19.46 -67.96
CA HIS A 120 -8.63 18.66 -69.08
C HIS A 120 -7.43 18.27 -69.96
N ALA A 121 -7.34 17.01 -70.35
CA ALA A 121 -6.85 16.57 -71.66
C ALA A 121 -7.41 15.18 -71.96
#